data_AF-A0A6P0XJP5-F1
#
_entry.id   AF-A0A6P0XJP5-F1
#
_cell.length_a   1.000
_cell.length_b   1.000
_cell.length_c   1.000
_cell.angle_alpha   90.00
_cell.angle_beta   90.00
_cell.angle_gamma   90.00
#
_symmetry.space_group_name_H-M   'P 1'
#
loop_
_entity.id
_entity.type
_entity.pdbx_description
1 polymer ?
#
loop_
_entity_poly.entity_id
_entity_poly.type
_entity_poly.pdbx_seq_one_letter_code
_entity_poly.pdbx_strand_id
1 'polypeptide(L)'
;MLIKILFRDNTLRRADVIPQFYGIQFPRWILGFEMIQTEDSVDGMTWYRRNNIFFGLIPAGSYILRKIVDKNGQKTPAFHDMLAKVQETCIVVTKSN
;
A
#
# COMPACT_ATOMS: atom_id res chain seq x y z
N MET A 1 -2.41 8.84 -12.84
CA MET A 1 -1.78 9.05 -11.52
C MET A 1 -0.66 8.04 -11.38
N LEU A 2 0.57 8.49 -11.15
CA LEU A 2 1.70 7.59 -10.88
C LEU A 2 1.92 7.50 -9.38
N ILE A 3 2.36 6.32 -8.91
CA ILE A 3 2.63 6.09 -7.49
C ILE A 3 4.07 5.60 -7.37
N LYS A 4 4.88 6.35 -6.62
CA LYS A 4 6.25 5.95 -6.28
C LYS A 4 6.28 5.40 -4.86
N ILE A 5 6.84 4.21 -4.68
CA ILE A 5 7.06 3.61 -3.36
C ILE A 5 8.55 3.73 -3.04
N LEU A 6 8.88 4.32 -1.89
CA LEU A 6 10.23 4.48 -1.40
C LEU A 6 10.40 3.74 -0.07
N PHE A 7 11.25 2.72 -0.03
CA PHE A 7 11.60 2.07 1.23
C PHE A 7 12.49 3.00 2.06
N ARG A 8 12.22 3.07 3.37
CA ARG A 8 12.94 3.96 4.29
C ARG A 8 14.31 3.43 4.68
N ASP A 9 14.52 2.13 4.55
CA ASP A 9 15.73 1.44 4.97
C ASP A 9 15.90 0.12 4.21
N ASN A 10 17.05 -0.53 4.42
CA ASN A 10 17.41 -1.79 3.77
C ASN A 10 16.64 -3.00 4.31
N THR A 11 15.85 -2.85 5.39
CA THR A 11 15.02 -3.95 5.90
C THR A 11 13.82 -4.20 4.99
N LEU A 12 13.48 -3.23 4.13
CA LEU A 12 12.31 -3.26 3.26
C LEU A 12 10.99 -3.46 4.01
N ARG A 13 10.95 -3.14 5.32
CA ARG A 13 9.74 -3.29 6.16
C ARG A 13 8.95 -1.99 6.31
N ARG A 14 9.51 -0.86 5.87
CA ARG A 14 8.88 0.46 5.96
C ARG A 14 9.01 1.18 4.63
N ALA A 15 7.91 1.73 4.15
CA ALA A 15 7.89 2.46 2.90
C ALA A 15 6.98 3.68 2.94
N ASP A 16 7.30 4.64 2.08
CA ASP A 16 6.50 5.82 1.80
C ASP A 16 5.94 5.74 0.40
N VAL A 17 4.67 6.11 0.28
CA VAL A 17 3.98 6.14 -1.00
C VAL A 17 3.77 7.59 -1.39
N ILE A 18 4.35 7.96 -2.51
CA ILE A 18 4.36 9.33 -3.00
C ILE A 18 3.53 9.37 -4.27
N PRO A 19 2.35 10.00 -4.24
CA PRO A 19 1.53 10.15 -5.42
C PRO A 19 2.10 11.25 -6.32
N GLN A 20 1.96 11.04 -7.63
CA GLN A 20 2.31 12.01 -8.66
C GLN A 20 1.08 12.24 -9.55
N PHE A 21 0.66 13.51 -9.61
CA PHE A 21 -0.48 13.97 -10.40
C PHE A 21 0.03 14.87 -11.51
N TYR A 22 -0.30 14.53 -12.77
CA TYR A 22 0.12 15.30 -13.95
C TYR A 22 1.63 15.63 -13.99
N GLY A 23 2.48 14.69 -13.56
CA GLY A 23 3.93 14.89 -13.52
C GLY A 23 4.47 15.56 -12.26
N ILE A 24 3.62 16.13 -11.40
CA ILE A 24 4.03 16.82 -10.18
C ILE A 24 3.98 15.87 -8.98
N GLN A 25 5.11 15.73 -8.28
CA GLN A 25 5.21 14.93 -7.07
C GLN A 25 4.63 15.70 -5.88
N PHE A 26 3.67 15.10 -5.17
CA PHE A 26 3.11 15.76 -3.99
C PHE A 26 4.08 15.70 -2.81
N PRO A 27 4.30 16.83 -2.11
CA PRO A 27 5.13 16.85 -0.92
C PRO A 27 4.54 16.01 0.22
N ARG A 28 5.42 15.30 0.95
CA ARG A 28 5.04 14.47 2.11
C ARG A 28 4.40 15.24 3.24
N TRP A 29 4.73 16.53 3.37
CA TRP A 29 4.11 17.39 4.38
C TRP A 29 2.66 17.72 4.05
N ILE A 30 2.22 17.62 2.79
CA ILE A 30 0.80 17.76 2.42
C ILE A 30 0.11 16.41 2.59
N LEU A 31 0.67 15.35 1.98
CA LEU A 31 0.13 13.99 2.00
C LEU A 31 1.19 13.02 2.52
N GLY A 32 0.97 12.52 3.74
CA GLY A 32 1.80 11.51 4.36
C GLY A 32 1.17 10.14 4.19
N PHE A 33 1.66 9.34 3.26
CA PHE A 33 1.17 7.97 3.10
C PHE A 33 2.24 6.93 3.40
N GLU A 34 2.14 6.29 4.56
CA GLU A 34 3.13 5.35 5.07
C GLU A 34 2.64 3.91 4.91
N MET A 35 3.58 2.98 4.79
CA MET A 35 3.38 1.54 4.78
C MET A 35 4.37 0.90 5.76
N ILE A 36 3.85 0.09 6.68
CA ILE A 36 4.65 -0.63 7.67
C ILE A 36 4.27 -2.10 7.59
N GLN A 37 5.24 -2.97 7.32
CA GLN A 37 5.01 -4.40 7.32
C GLN A 37 4.65 -4.86 8.74
N THR A 38 3.62 -5.69 8.88
CA THR A 38 3.20 -6.19 10.20
C THR A 38 4.23 -7.20 10.74
N GLU A 39 4.33 -7.32 12.07
CA GLU A 39 5.32 -8.20 12.72
C GLU A 39 5.08 -9.69 12.44
N ASP A 40 3.80 -10.05 12.29
CA ASP A 40 3.31 -11.40 11.94
C ASP A 40 3.35 -11.67 10.43
N SER A 41 3.83 -10.73 9.63
CA SER A 41 3.86 -10.84 8.17
C SER A 41 4.88 -11.89 7.72
N VAL A 42 4.38 -13.06 7.36
CA VAL A 42 5.14 -14.07 6.61
C VAL A 42 5.55 -13.46 5.26
N ASP A 43 6.85 -13.38 4.98
CA ASP A 43 7.43 -12.98 3.69
C ASP A 43 6.95 -11.64 3.08
N GLY A 44 6.56 -10.65 3.89
CA GLY A 44 6.17 -9.34 3.35
C GLY A 44 4.78 -9.31 2.74
N MET A 45 3.90 -10.23 3.12
CA MET A 45 2.56 -10.33 2.55
C MET A 45 1.57 -9.33 3.16
N THR A 46 1.75 -8.92 4.40
CA THR A 46 0.81 -8.04 5.12
C THR A 46 1.46 -6.72 5.53
N TRP A 47 0.74 -5.62 5.28
CA TRP A 47 1.20 -4.26 5.48
C TRP A 47 0.10 -3.40 6.10
N TYR A 48 0.44 -2.62 7.12
CA TYR A 48 -0.39 -1.56 7.63
C TYR A 48 -0.18 -0.28 6.82
N ARG A 49 -1.29 0.27 6.30
CA ARG A 49 -1.31 1.56 5.63
C ARG A 49 -1.76 2.63 6.61
N ARG A 50 -0.99 3.71 6.71
CA ARG A 50 -1.39 4.91 7.45
C ARG A 50 -1.37 6.12 6.53
N ASN A 51 -2.51 6.79 6.41
CA ASN A 51 -2.62 8.02 5.66
C ASN A 51 -2.83 9.18 6.61
N ASN A 52 -2.06 10.25 6.44
CA ASN A 52 -2.23 11.49 7.17
C ASN A 52 -2.08 12.68 6.22
N ILE A 53 -2.64 13.83 6.60
CA ILE A 53 -2.57 15.09 5.85
C ILE A 53 -1.89 16.14 6.75
N PHE A 54 -1.23 17.13 6.13
CA PHE A 54 -0.63 18.29 6.81
C PHE A 54 0.31 17.91 7.95
N PHE A 55 1.54 17.52 7.62
CA PHE A 55 2.57 17.11 8.58
C PHE A 55 2.18 15.97 9.52
N GLY A 56 1.15 15.19 9.16
CA GLY A 56 0.66 14.10 10.02
C GLY A 56 -0.39 14.54 11.03
N LEU A 57 -0.84 15.80 11.01
CA LEU A 57 -1.78 16.35 11.97
C LEU A 57 -3.20 15.79 11.82
N ILE A 58 -3.61 15.46 10.59
CA ILE A 58 -4.95 14.99 10.30
C ILE A 58 -4.88 13.53 9.83
N PRO A 59 -5.40 12.55 10.60
CA PRO A 59 -5.56 11.19 10.14
C PRO A 59 -6.54 11.13 8.96
N ALA A 60 -6.14 10.49 7.87
CA ALA A 60 -6.95 10.30 6.66
C ALA A 60 -7.29 8.83 6.42
N GLY A 61 -7.40 8.08 7.52
CA GLY A 61 -7.73 6.67 7.52
C GLY A 61 -6.51 5.75 7.49
N SER A 62 -6.77 4.50 7.87
CA SER A 62 -5.81 3.40 7.84
C SER A 62 -6.49 2.12 7.42
N TYR A 63 -5.72 1.21 6.86
CA TYR A 63 -6.20 -0.09 6.42
C TYR A 63 -5.05 -1.09 6.30
N ILE A 64 -5.40 -2.38 6.21
CA ILE A 64 -4.42 -3.44 5.99
C ILE A 64 -4.39 -3.78 4.50
N LEU A 65 -3.19 -3.79 3.93
CA LEU A 65 -2.90 -4.31 2.60
C LEU A 65 -2.38 -5.74 2.71
N ARG A 66 -2.97 -6.65 1.94
CA ARG A 66 -2.53 -8.04 1.82
C ARG A 66 -2.16 -8.34 0.38
N LYS A 67 -0.98 -8.92 0.17
CA LYS A 67 -0.54 -9.40 -1.14
C LYS A 67 -1.29 -10.69 -1.50
N ILE A 68 -2.13 -10.59 -2.52
CA ILE A 68 -2.98 -11.70 -3.00
C ILE A 68 -2.50 -12.29 -4.34
N VAL A 69 -1.44 -11.73 -4.91
CA VAL A 69 -0.82 -12.18 -6.16
C VAL A 69 0.70 -12.20 -5.98
N ASP A 70 1.37 -13.21 -6.50
CA ASP A 70 2.82 -13.37 -6.42
C ASP A 70 3.58 -12.53 -7.47
N LYS A 71 4.90 -12.70 -7.54
CA LYS A 71 5.75 -11.96 -8.49
C LYS A 71 5.50 -12.34 -9.96
N ASN A 72 4.92 -13.52 -10.22
CA ASN A 72 4.63 -14.06 -11.55
C ASN A 72 3.19 -13.75 -11.99
N GLY A 73 2.42 -13.01 -11.18
CA GLY A 73 1.01 -12.75 -11.46
C GLY A 73 0.07 -13.88 -11.04
N GLN A 74 0.55 -14.92 -10.35
CA GLN A 74 -0.27 -16.04 -9.89
C GLN A 74 -0.94 -15.74 -8.56
N LYS A 75 -2.17 -16.24 -8.37
CA LYS A 75 -2.94 -16.05 -7.13
C LYS A 75 -2.23 -16.73 -5.96
N THR A 76 -2.10 -16.04 -4.83
CA THR A 76 -1.62 -16.65 -3.57
C THR A 76 -2.78 -17.33 -2.84
N PRO A 77 -2.53 -18.20 -1.83
CA PRO A 77 -3.60 -18.78 -1.02
C PRO A 77 -4.53 -17.73 -0.39
N ALA A 78 -3.99 -16.56 -0.02
CA ALA A 78 -4.75 -15.44 0.52
C ALA A 78 -5.79 -14.84 -0.45
N PHE A 79 -5.69 -15.13 -1.75
CA PHE A 79 -6.64 -14.68 -2.75
C PHE A 79 -8.04 -15.28 -2.52
N HIS A 80 -8.11 -16.57 -2.18
CA HIS A 80 -9.39 -17.25 -1.94
C HIS A 80 -10.06 -16.74 -0.66
N ASP A 81 -9.28 -16.55 0.40
CA ASP A 81 -9.75 -15.94 1.65
C ASP A 81 -10.28 -14.52 1.44
N MET A 82 -9.64 -13.75 0.55
CA MET A 82 -10.10 -12.42 0.16
C MET A 82 -11.45 -12.52 -0.55
N LEU A 83 -11.57 -13.37 -1.58
CA LEU A 83 -12.82 -13.55 -2.35
C LEU A 83 -14.02 -13.89 -1.45
N ALA A 84 -13.83 -14.68 -0.39
CA ALA A 84 -14.89 -15.03 0.52
C ALA A 84 -15.35 -13.87 1.42
N LYS A 85 -14.57 -12.79 1.52
CA LYS A 85 -14.77 -11.67 2.46
C LYS A 85 -15.10 -10.34 1.77
N VAL A 86 -14.77 -10.17 0.50
CA VAL A 86 -15.17 -8.97 -0.26
C VAL A 86 -16.64 -9.08 -0.67
N GLN A 87 -17.41 -8.03 -0.37
CA GLN A 87 -18.72 -7.80 -0.99
C GLN A 87 -18.51 -7.35 -2.46
N GLU A 88 -19.57 -7.29 -3.27
CA GLU A 88 -19.56 -7.15 -4.75
C GLU A 88 -18.60 -6.10 -5.36
N THR A 89 -18.07 -5.15 -4.57
CA THR A 89 -17.12 -4.12 -5.01
C THR A 89 -15.70 -4.40 -4.48
N CYS A 90 -14.74 -4.60 -5.38
CA CYS A 90 -13.31 -4.63 -5.03
C CYS A 90 -12.55 -3.55 -5.80
N ILE A 91 -11.59 -2.89 -5.14
CA ILE A 91 -10.69 -1.91 -5.80
C ILE A 91 -9.50 -2.69 -6.35
N VAL A 92 -9.40 -2.77 -7.67
CA VAL A 92 -8.27 -3.38 -8.38
C VAL A 92 -7.33 -2.28 -8.84
N VAL A 93 -6.12 -2.23 -8.26
CA VAL A 93 -5.06 -1.32 -8.71
C VAL A 93 -4.11 -2.11 -9.61
N THR A 94 -4.17 -1.86 -10.92
CA THR A 94 -3.24 -2.44 -11.88
C THR A 94 -2.09 -1.46 -12.18
N LYS A 95 -0.92 -2.01 -12.50
CA LYS A 95 0.21 -1.23 -13.01
C LYS A 95 0.06 -1.16 -14.53
N SER A 96 0.02 0.03 -15.11
CA SER A 96 0.24 0.20 -16.56
C SER A 96 1.74 0.24 -16.82
N ASN A 97 2.17 -0.50 -17.85
CA ASN A 97 3.55 -0.51 -18.35
C ASN A 97 3.98 0.86 -18.84
#